data_AF-A0A5K1GTC0-F1
#
_entry.id   AF-A0A5K1GTC0-F1
#
_cell.length_a   1.000
_cell.length_b   1.000
_cell.length_c   1.000
_cell.angle_alpha   90.00
_cell.angle_beta   90.00
_cell.angle_gamma   90.00
#
_symmetry.space_group_name_H-M   'P 1'
#
loop_
_entity.id
_entity.type
_entity.pdbx_description
1 polymer ?
#
loop_
_entity_poly.entity_id
_entity_poly.type
_entity_poly.pdbx_seq_one_letter_code
_entity_poly.pdbx_strand_id
1 'polypeptide(L)' 'PTFYRIWRKGSVEDFSAIPYLATVLNCAVWVLYGLPFVHPHNILVATINGIGLAIEFIYLLLYFTYSTKQQK' A
#
# COMPACT_ATOMS: atom_id res chain seq x y z
N PRO A 1 5.00 -15.93 -4.94
CA PRO A 1 3.71 -15.18 -4.94
C PRO A 1 3.95 -13.71 -5.32
N THR A 2 3.18 -13.19 -6.29
CA THR A 2 3.21 -11.88 -6.99
C THR A 2 4.52 -11.07 -6.98
N PHE A 3 4.98 -10.58 -5.83
CA PHE A 3 6.22 -9.81 -5.71
C PHE A 3 7.49 -10.56 -6.11
N TYR A 4 7.58 -11.85 -5.77
CA TYR A 4 8.69 -12.70 -6.23
C TYR A 4 8.73 -12.80 -7.76
N ARG A 5 7.57 -12.72 -8.43
CA ARG A 5 7.50 -12.68 -9.90
C ARG A 5 7.96 -11.32 -10.44
N ILE A 6 7.49 -10.22 -9.85
CA ILE A 6 7.87 -8.85 -10.25
C ILE A 6 9.38 -8.65 -10.07
N TRP A 7 9.94 -9.05 -8.93
CA TRP A 7 11.38 -8.91 -8.65
C TRP A 7 12.24 -9.79 -9.56
N ARG A 8 11.86 -11.05 -9.78
CA ARG A 8 12.62 -11.98 -10.62
C ARG A 8 12.52 -11.66 -12.12
N LYS A 9 11.44 -11.01 -12.56
CA LYS A 9 11.26 -10.61 -13.97
C LYS A 9 11.60 -9.14 -14.26
N GLY A 10 11.71 -8.29 -13.25
CA GLY A 10 11.98 -6.85 -13.41
C GLY A 10 10.86 -6.06 -14.08
N SER A 11 9.65 -6.62 -14.15
CA SER A 11 8.50 -6.12 -14.91
C SER A 11 7.23 -6.38 -14.09
N VAL A 12 6.29 -5.43 -14.13
CA VAL A 12 5.00 -5.54 -13.43
C VAL A 12 3.93 -6.26 -14.26
N GLU A 13 4.26 -6.79 -15.44
CA GLU A 13 3.33 -7.50 -16.34
C GLU A 13 1.97 -6.76 -16.45
N ASP A 14 0.83 -7.44 -16.29
CA ASP A 14 -0.54 -6.88 -16.28
C ASP A 14 -1.06 -6.54 -14.86
N PHE A 15 -0.18 -6.48 -13.85
CA PHE A 15 -0.62 -6.16 -12.50
C PHE A 15 -1.11 -4.71 -12.44
N SER A 16 -2.37 -4.51 -12.10
CA SER A 16 -2.95 -3.17 -11.94
C SER A 16 -2.55 -2.56 -10.59
N ALA A 17 -2.18 -1.28 -10.60
CA ALA A 17 -1.91 -0.50 -9.39
C ALA A 17 -3.20 -0.13 -8.62
N ILE A 18 -4.36 -0.21 -9.28
CA ILE A 18 -5.67 0.21 -8.73
C ILE A 18 -5.99 -0.45 -7.37
N PRO A 19 -5.89 -1.79 -7.20
CA PRO A 19 -6.15 -2.41 -5.90
C PRO A 19 -5.22 -1.91 -4.80
N TYR A 20 -3.93 -1.69 -5.07
CA TYR A 20 -2.97 -1.18 -4.08
C TYR A 20 -3.30 0.27 -3.67
N LEU A 21 -3.65 1.13 -4.64
CA LEU A 21 -4.11 2.49 -4.37
C LEU A 21 -5.39 2.51 -3.53
N ALA A 22 -6.36 1.64 -3.84
CA ALA A 22 -7.59 1.53 -3.07
C ALA A 22 -7.32 1.12 -1.61
N THR A 23 -6.40 0.18 -1.39
CA THR A 23 -6.02 -0.25 -0.03
C THR A 23 -5.31 0.87 0.74
N VAL A 24 -4.41 1.62 0.10
CA VAL A 24 -3.76 2.78 0.71
C VAL A 24 -4.79 3.82 1.16
N LEU A 25 -5.76 4.15 0.29
CA LEU A 25 -6.83 5.10 0.63
C LEU A 25 -7.69 4.59 1.78
N ASN A 26 -8.07 3.31 1.77
CA ASN A 26 -8.83 2.69 2.84
C ASN A 26 -8.06 2.75 4.18
N CYS A 27 -6.80 2.34 4.20
CA CYS A 27 -5.97 2.39 5.40
C CYS A 27 -5.77 3.82 5.89
N ALA A 28 -5.59 4.80 4.99
CA ALA A 28 -5.44 6.21 5.37
C ALA A 28 -6.69 6.75 6.08
N VAL A 29 -7.89 6.43 5.57
CA VAL A 29 -9.16 6.81 6.22
C VAL A 29 -9.27 6.18 7.61
N TRP A 30 -8.94 4.90 7.76
CA TRP A 30 -8.99 4.22 9.06
C TRP A 30 -7.95 4.72 10.06
N VAL A 31 -6.75 5.09 9.60
CA VAL A 31 -5.72 5.73 10.44
C VAL A 31 -6.24 7.06 10.95
N LEU A 32 -6.76 7.91 10.07
CA LEU A 32 -7.32 9.21 10.45
C LEU A 32 -8.47 9.06 11.45
N TYR A 33 -9.35 8.08 11.22
CA TYR A 33 -10.45 7.76 12.13
C TYR A 33 -9.98 7.26 13.51
N GLY A 34 -8.95 6.42 13.55
CA GLY A 34 -8.42 5.86 14.79
C GLY A 34 -7.57 6.84 15.63
N LEU A 35 -7.29 8.05 15.13
CA LEU A 35 -6.52 9.05 15.87
C LEU A 35 -7.30 9.52 17.11
N PRO A 36 -6.62 9.77 18.25
CA PRO A 36 -7.25 10.14 19.51
C PRO A 36 -8.01 11.48 19.45
N PHE A 37 -7.69 12.33 18.48
CA PHE A 37 -8.40 13.59 18.21
C PHE A 37 -9.78 13.38 17.57
N VAL A 38 -9.97 12.30 16.80
CA VAL A 38 -11.23 11.98 16.13
C VAL A 38 -12.06 11.00 16.95
N HIS A 39 -11.44 9.92 17.43
CA HIS A 39 -12.08 8.94 18.31
C HIS A 39 -11.17 8.58 19.49
N PRO A 40 -11.48 9.07 20.70
CA PRO A 40 -10.80 8.65 21.92
C PRO A 40 -10.95 7.13 22.12
N HIS A 41 -9.87 6.45 22.54
CA HIS A 41 -9.79 4.99 22.79
C HIS A 41 -9.70 4.06 21.56
N ASN A 42 -9.63 4.56 20.33
CA ASN A 42 -9.52 3.72 19.11
C ASN A 42 -8.10 3.58 18.54
N ILE A 43 -7.08 3.74 19.38
CA ILE A 43 -5.67 3.73 18.94
C ILE A 43 -5.24 2.40 18.29
N LEU A 44 -5.87 1.29 18.67
CA LEU A 44 -5.61 -0.03 18.07
C LEU A 44 -5.99 -0.07 16.58
N VAL A 45 -7.05 0.64 16.19
CA VAL A 45 -7.49 0.75 14.79
C VAL A 45 -6.48 1.57 13.99
N ALA A 46 -5.94 2.65 14.58
CA ALA A 46 -4.90 3.45 13.95
C ALA A 46 -3.59 2.67 13.77
N THR A 47 -3.17 1.86 14.75
CA THR A 47 -1.91 1.11 14.64
C THR A 47 -1.99 0.00 13.60
N ILE A 48 -3.06 -0.79 13.56
CA ILE A 48 -3.19 -1.86 12.55
C ILE A 48 -3.27 -1.29 11.13
N ASN A 49 -4.04 -0.21 10.93
CA ASN A 49 -4.19 0.41 9.62
C ASN A 49 -2.95 1.21 9.24
N GLY A 50 -2.20 1.73 10.21
CA GLY A 50 -0.92 2.38 9.98
C GLY A 50 0.15 1.42 9.49
N ILE A 51 0.23 0.21 10.07
CA ILE A 51 1.12 -0.84 9.58
C ILE A 51 0.69 -1.29 8.17
N GLY A 52 -0.62 -1.48 7.95
CA GLY A 52 -1.15 -1.80 6.62
C GLY A 52 -0.81 -0.72 5.59
N LEU A 53 -0.97 0.55 5.94
CA LEU A 53 -0.62 1.70 5.09
C LEU A 53 0.87 1.68 4.71
N ALA A 54 1.76 1.43 5.68
CA ALA A 54 3.20 1.37 5.42
C ALA A 54 3.58 0.25 4.45
N ILE A 55 2.98 -0.94 4.61
CA ILE A 55 3.21 -2.10 3.74
C ILE A 55 2.70 -1.81 2.32
N GLU A 56 1.47 -1.30 2.18
CA GLU A 56 0.87 -0.96 0.88
C GLU A 56 1.62 0.18 0.17
N PHE A 57 2.15 1.13 0.94
CA PHE A 57 2.98 2.20 0.40
C PHE A 57 4.31 1.65 -0.16
N ILE A 58 4.95 0.70 0.53
CA ILE A 58 6.13 0.00 0.01
C ILE A 58 5.79 -0.76 -1.28
N TYR A 59 4.61 -1.40 -1.34
CA TYR A 59 4.16 -2.06 -2.57
C TYR A 59 4.01 -1.10 -3.74
N LEU A 60 3.36 0.06 -3.55
CA LEU A 60 3.24 1.08 -4.58
C LEU A 60 4.59 1.63 -5.01
N LEU A 61 5.50 1.93 -4.08
CA LEU A 61 6.83 2.44 -4.39
C LEU A 61 7.61 1.47 -5.28
N LEU A 62 7.61 0.19 -4.92
CA LEU A 62 8.28 -0.82 -5.72
C LEU A 62 7.57 -1.00 -7.07
N TYR A 63 6.23 -1.02 -7.11
CA TYR A 63 5.46 -1.06 -8.36
C TYR A 63 5.86 0.08 -9.31
N PHE A 64 5.90 1.33 -8.84
CA PHE A 64 6.33 2.47 -9.66
C PHE A 64 7.78 2.35 -10.14
N THR A 65 8.67 1.85 -9.27
CA THR A 65 10.09 1.66 -9.59
C THR A 65 10.29 0.61 -10.69
N TYR A 66 9.54 -0.51 -10.66
CA TYR A 66 9.64 -1.58 -11.66
C TYR A 66 8.78 -1.33 -12.91
N SER A 67 7.66 -0.62 -12.80
CA SER A 67 6.83 -0.21 -13.94
C SER A 67 7.59 0.72 -14.89
N THR A 68 8.34 1.68 -14.34
CA THR A 68 9.14 2.62 -15.13
C THR A 68 10.27 1.92 -15.92
N LYS A 69 10.76 0.76 -15.44
CA LYS A 69 11.78 -0.03 -16.15
C LYS A 69 11.24 -0.82 -17.34
N GLN A 70 9.92 -1.02 -17.41
CA GLN A 70 9.26 -1.78 -18.47
C GLN A 70 8.84 -0.91 -19.68
N GLN A 71 8.88 0.42 -19.53
CA GLN A 71 8.59 1.40 -20.57
C GLN A 71 9.86 1.90 -21.29
N LYS A 72 11.03 1.32 -21.01
CA LYS A 72 12.28 1.49 -21.76
C LYS A 72 12.59 0.20 -22.53
#